data_AF-A0AAN8W5H8-F1
#
_entry.id   AF-A0AAN8W5H8-F1
#
_cell.length_a   1.000
_cell.length_b   1.000
_cell.length_c   1.000
_cell.angle_alpha   90.00
_cell.angle_beta   90.00
_cell.angle_gamma   90.00
#
_symmetry.space_group_name_H-M   'P 1'
#
loop_
_entity.id
_entity.type
_entity.pdbx_description
1 polymer ?
#
loop_
_entity_poly.entity_id
_entity_poly.type
_entity_poly.pdbx_seq_one_letter_code
_entity_poly.pdbx_strand_id
1 'polypeptide(L)'
;MYGRDPWGGPLEINAADSATDDDRSRNLQDFDRAALSNSRPLDETQQSWLLGPGEQKKKKYVDLGCIIVSRKLFVWTVGSLLAAGLLIGLITLIVKTVPRHHHSHPPPDNYTLALHKALMFFNAQRSGKLPRHNNVSWRGNSCMDDGKKANSPVIKDLVGGYYDAGDAIKFHFPKAFTMTMLSWSVIEYSAKYEAAGELNHVREIIKWGTDYFLKTFNSTADTITELATQVGVGDTSKGTDQNDHYCWMRPEDIDYDRPVDMCHGCSDLAAEMAAALAAASIVFKDNKAYSQKLVHGAKTLFKFSRDQRGRYSGGGTDASLFYNSSSYWDEFVWGGAWLYYATGNNSYLSLATAPGLAKHAGAFWGGPDYGVLSWDNKLAGAQVLLSRLRLFLSPGYPYEEILRTFHNQTSIIMCSFLPYFTSFNRTRGGLIQLNHGRPQPLQYVVNAAFLAALYSDYLDAADTPGWYCGPNFYSTEVLREFARTQINYILGKNPRKMSYVVGFGDHYPRHVHHRGASIPKNKIKYNCKGGWKWRDTSKPNPNTLVGAMVAGPDKHDGFHDVRTNYNYTEPTLAGNAGLVAALVALSGGSTGIDKNTIFSAVPPMFPTPPPPPAPWKP
;
A
#
# COMPACT_ATOMS: atom_id res chain seq x y z
N MET A 1 20.85 -42.18 -11.19
CA MET A 1 21.65 -43.21 -10.48
C MET A 1 23.05 -42.65 -10.25
N TYR A 2 23.63 -42.92 -9.07
CA TYR A 2 24.97 -42.54 -8.62
C TYR A 2 25.35 -41.05 -8.66
N GLY A 3 25.21 -40.41 -7.49
CA GLY A 3 25.96 -39.20 -7.14
C GLY A 3 27.37 -39.53 -6.62
N ARG A 4 28.17 -38.51 -6.35
CA ARG A 4 29.49 -38.58 -5.72
C ARG A 4 29.65 -37.49 -4.67
N ASP A 5 30.10 -37.88 -3.48
CA ASP A 5 30.58 -36.97 -2.44
C ASP A 5 31.89 -36.25 -2.86
N PRO A 6 32.14 -35.05 -2.31
CA PRO A 6 33.47 -34.47 -2.27
C PRO A 6 33.86 -34.04 -0.84
N TRP A 7 34.30 -34.99 0.00
CA TRP A 7 35.09 -34.69 1.20
C TRP A 7 36.34 -35.57 1.23
N GLY A 8 37.44 -34.99 0.79
CA GLY A 8 38.78 -35.57 0.89
C GLY A 8 39.80 -34.45 1.04
N GLY A 9 40.43 -34.36 2.21
CA GLY A 9 41.62 -33.53 2.40
C GLY A 9 42.90 -34.34 2.20
N PRO A 10 44.07 -33.69 2.25
CA PRO A 10 45.31 -34.34 2.63
C PRO A 10 45.94 -33.76 3.90
N LEU A 11 46.68 -34.60 4.61
CA LEU A 11 47.56 -34.24 5.72
C LEU A 11 48.90 -33.69 5.22
N GLU A 12 49.54 -32.82 6.01
CA GLU A 12 51.00 -32.80 6.14
C GLU A 12 51.40 -32.78 7.62
N ILE A 13 52.60 -33.29 7.90
CA ILE A 13 53.15 -33.64 9.22
C ILE A 13 54.55 -33.04 9.34
N ASN A 14 54.93 -32.55 10.54
CA ASN A 14 56.26 -32.62 11.18
C ASN A 14 56.15 -31.94 12.57
N ALA A 15 56.37 -32.64 13.70
CA ALA A 15 57.68 -32.93 14.34
C ALA A 15 58.36 -31.65 14.91
N ALA A 16 58.87 -31.57 16.15
CA ALA A 16 58.89 -32.45 17.34
C ALA A 16 59.10 -31.54 18.60
N ASP A 17 59.46 -31.92 19.85
CA ASP A 17 59.85 -33.20 20.49
C ASP A 17 59.76 -33.08 22.04
N SER A 18 59.80 -34.21 22.78
CA SER A 18 60.04 -34.37 24.24
C SER A 18 59.03 -33.70 25.23
N ALA A 19 58.77 -34.15 26.46
CA ALA A 19 59.07 -35.34 27.30
C ALA A 19 58.22 -35.20 28.60
N THR A 20 57.88 -36.19 29.44
CA THR A 20 58.04 -37.67 29.51
C THR A 20 57.08 -38.20 30.61
N ASP A 21 56.57 -39.43 30.45
CA ASP A 21 56.21 -40.43 31.48
C ASP A 21 55.17 -40.07 32.61
N ASP A 22 54.34 -40.99 33.16
CA ASP A 22 54.18 -42.41 32.84
C ASP A 22 52.77 -42.99 33.12
N ASP A 23 52.59 -44.17 32.53
CA ASP A 23 51.56 -45.21 32.49
C ASP A 23 50.36 -45.32 33.48
N ARG A 24 49.23 -45.70 32.87
CA ARG A 24 48.27 -46.80 33.19
C ARG A 24 47.68 -46.99 34.61
N SER A 25 46.36 -47.10 34.82
CA SER A 25 45.23 -47.85 34.19
C SER A 25 44.78 -49.08 34.99
N ARG A 26 43.47 -49.36 34.87
CA ARG A 26 42.65 -50.53 35.31
C ARG A 26 41.92 -50.30 36.63
N ASN A 27 40.60 -50.11 36.65
CA ASN A 27 39.44 -50.91 36.16
C ASN A 27 38.81 -51.74 37.26
N LEU A 28 37.52 -51.44 37.52
CA LEU A 28 36.41 -52.37 37.76
C LEU A 28 36.60 -53.49 38.80
N GLN A 29 35.80 -53.43 39.87
CA GLN A 29 34.61 -54.30 39.94
C GLN A 29 33.62 -53.86 41.05
N ASP A 30 32.34 -54.15 40.81
CA ASP A 30 31.19 -53.85 41.69
C ASP A 30 31.14 -54.77 42.93
N PHE A 31 30.41 -54.37 43.99
CA PHE A 31 29.14 -55.00 44.41
C PHE A 31 28.60 -54.44 45.74
N ASP A 32 27.27 -54.35 45.85
CA ASP A 32 26.51 -53.92 47.03
C ASP A 32 26.56 -54.91 48.23
N ARG A 33 26.54 -54.39 49.47
CA ARG A 33 25.44 -54.70 50.44
C ARG A 33 25.49 -53.94 51.78
N ALA A 34 24.43 -53.15 52.01
CA ALA A 34 23.53 -53.12 53.17
C ALA A 34 24.01 -53.35 54.65
N ALA A 35 23.49 -52.45 55.51
CA ALA A 35 22.83 -52.71 56.80
C ALA A 35 23.61 -52.68 58.15
N LEU A 36 23.28 -51.64 58.94
CA LEU A 36 22.81 -51.67 60.34
C LEU A 36 23.65 -52.31 61.48
N SER A 37 24.07 -51.43 62.40
CA SER A 37 23.61 -51.37 63.82
C SER A 37 24.68 -51.36 64.94
N ASN A 38 24.45 -50.45 65.90
CA ASN A 38 24.73 -50.51 67.34
C ASN A 38 26.10 -50.96 67.88
N SER A 39 26.79 -50.03 68.58
CA SER A 39 26.95 -50.14 70.05
C SER A 39 27.49 -48.86 70.71
N ARG A 40 27.15 -48.71 71.99
CA ARG A 40 27.45 -47.66 72.99
C ARG A 40 28.11 -48.40 74.19
N PRO A 41 28.53 -47.77 75.32
CA PRO A 41 29.03 -46.40 75.58
C PRO A 41 30.15 -46.34 76.69
N LEU A 42 30.39 -45.13 77.24
CA LEU A 42 30.83 -44.77 78.63
C LEU A 42 32.25 -45.12 79.13
N ASP A 43 32.94 -44.12 79.71
CA ASP A 43 33.05 -43.90 81.18
C ASP A 43 33.63 -42.48 81.47
N GLU A 44 33.12 -41.71 82.44
CA GLU A 44 33.60 -41.51 83.85
C GLU A 44 34.97 -40.79 84.01
N THR A 45 35.27 -39.99 85.04
CA THR A 45 34.52 -39.22 86.07
C THR A 45 35.47 -38.14 86.67
N GLN A 46 34.95 -37.00 87.15
CA GLN A 46 35.55 -36.08 88.18
C GLN A 46 36.98 -35.49 87.89
N GLN A 47 37.49 -34.38 88.44
CA GLN A 47 37.23 -33.65 89.70
C GLN A 47 37.64 -32.14 89.57
N SER A 48 37.83 -31.42 90.69
CA SER A 48 37.65 -29.96 90.83
C SER A 48 38.85 -28.99 90.61
N TRP A 49 38.60 -27.94 89.81
CA TRP A 49 38.70 -26.49 90.10
C TRP A 49 39.85 -25.87 90.96
N LEU A 50 40.55 -24.86 90.38
CA LEU A 50 40.87 -23.54 90.99
C LEU A 50 41.52 -22.56 89.94
N LEU A 51 40.85 -21.42 89.68
CA LEU A 51 41.27 -20.12 89.05
C LEU A 51 42.53 -20.06 88.12
N GLY A 52 42.60 -19.39 86.95
CA GLY A 52 41.79 -18.39 86.17
C GLY A 52 42.73 -17.75 85.08
N PRO A 53 42.40 -16.68 84.31
CA PRO A 53 41.15 -15.90 84.13
C PRO A 53 40.47 -16.16 82.76
N GLY A 54 39.35 -15.47 82.46
CA GLY A 54 38.42 -15.87 81.39
C GLY A 54 38.67 -15.34 79.97
N GLU A 55 38.54 -16.23 78.97
CA GLU A 55 38.39 -15.87 77.56
C GLU A 55 36.93 -15.55 77.18
N GLN A 56 36.73 -14.47 76.41
CA GLN A 56 35.42 -14.13 75.85
C GLN A 56 35.04 -15.09 74.71
N LYS A 57 34.03 -15.95 74.94
CA LYS A 57 33.40 -16.76 73.88
C LYS A 57 32.76 -15.88 72.80
N LYS A 58 33.46 -15.68 71.67
CA LYS A 58 32.91 -15.02 70.47
C LYS A 58 31.72 -15.83 69.93
N LYS A 59 30.52 -15.23 69.93
CA LYS A 59 29.29 -15.86 69.40
C LYS A 59 29.49 -16.24 67.92
N LYS A 60 29.42 -17.55 67.63
CA LYS A 60 29.79 -18.15 66.33
C LYS A 60 28.64 -18.15 65.30
N TYR A 61 27.43 -17.80 65.72
CA TYR A 61 26.19 -17.84 64.96
C TYR A 61 25.41 -16.52 65.09
N VAL A 62 24.59 -16.22 64.10
CA VAL A 62 23.60 -15.13 64.09
C VAL A 62 22.22 -15.77 64.09
N ASP A 63 21.36 -15.31 64.99
CA ASP A 63 19.98 -15.79 65.13
C ASP A 63 19.03 -14.76 64.49
N LEU A 64 18.19 -15.23 63.57
CA LEU A 64 17.19 -14.43 62.85
C LEU A 64 15.75 -14.86 63.22
N GLY A 65 15.55 -15.35 64.46
CA GLY A 65 14.25 -15.61 65.06
C GLY A 65 13.61 -16.94 64.66
N CYS A 66 13.82 -17.41 63.43
CA CYS A 66 13.39 -18.73 62.97
C CYS A 66 14.51 -19.58 62.33
N ILE A 67 15.71 -19.03 62.10
CA ILE A 67 16.84 -19.75 61.52
C ILE A 67 18.15 -19.28 62.17
N ILE A 68 18.96 -20.23 62.64
CA ILE A 68 20.31 -19.99 63.18
C ILE A 68 21.33 -20.19 62.06
N VAL A 69 22.01 -19.12 61.64
CA VAL A 69 22.98 -19.16 60.53
C VAL A 69 24.41 -18.92 61.04
N SER A 70 25.38 -19.67 60.49
CA SER A 70 26.81 -19.42 60.76
C SER A 70 27.18 -17.98 60.38
N ARG A 71 27.85 -17.26 61.28
CA ARG A 71 28.22 -15.85 61.06
C ARG A 71 29.07 -15.66 59.80
N LYS A 72 29.88 -16.65 59.41
CA LYS A 72 30.64 -16.63 58.15
C LYS A 72 29.72 -16.71 56.93
N LEU A 73 28.72 -17.60 56.93
CA LEU A 73 27.77 -17.72 55.82
C LEU A 73 26.97 -16.42 55.68
N PHE A 74 26.39 -15.93 56.78
CA PHE A 74 25.55 -14.72 56.77
C PHE A 74 26.29 -13.50 56.19
N VAL A 75 27.55 -13.28 56.59
CA VAL A 75 28.38 -12.18 56.05
C VAL A 75 28.67 -12.37 54.55
N TRP A 76 28.91 -13.59 54.08
CA TRP A 76 29.08 -13.87 52.65
C TRP A 76 27.78 -13.65 51.87
N THR A 77 26.63 -14.12 52.34
CA THR A 77 25.35 -13.94 51.65
C THR A 77 24.96 -12.45 51.55
N VAL A 78 25.11 -11.70 52.65
CA VAL A 78 24.85 -10.25 52.67
C VAL A 78 25.87 -9.50 51.79
N GLY A 79 27.15 -9.89 51.82
CA GLY A 79 28.18 -9.33 50.95
C GLY A 79 27.88 -9.54 49.47
N SER A 80 27.50 -10.75 49.06
CA SER A 80 27.10 -11.06 47.69
C SER A 80 25.85 -10.30 47.24
N LEU A 81 24.85 -10.15 48.11
CA LEU A 81 23.65 -9.35 47.81
C LEU A 81 23.98 -7.86 47.65
N LEU A 82 24.85 -7.30 48.49
CA LEU A 82 25.32 -5.91 48.36
C LEU A 82 26.15 -5.70 47.09
N ALA A 83 27.03 -6.65 46.74
CA ALA A 83 27.80 -6.61 45.51
C ALA A 83 26.90 -6.68 44.26
N ALA A 84 25.90 -7.56 44.26
CA ALA A 84 24.91 -7.65 43.19
C ALA A 84 24.07 -6.37 43.08
N GLY A 85 23.63 -5.80 44.21
CA GLY A 85 22.90 -4.53 44.26
C GLY A 85 23.73 -3.36 43.71
N LEU A 86 25.02 -3.28 44.06
CA LEU A 86 25.95 -2.30 43.50
C LEU A 86 26.17 -2.49 42.00
N LEU A 87 26.28 -3.74 41.51
CA LEU A 87 26.43 -4.03 40.09
C LEU A 87 25.20 -3.60 39.27
N ILE A 88 23.99 -3.91 39.77
CA ILE A 88 22.72 -3.48 39.16
C ILE A 88 22.58 -1.96 39.21
N GLY A 89 22.97 -1.32 40.32
CA GLY A 89 23.02 0.14 40.47
C GLY A 89 23.97 0.80 39.47
N LEU A 90 25.16 0.22 39.25
CA LEU A 90 26.13 0.70 38.28
C LEU A 90 25.61 0.57 36.84
N ILE A 91 25.05 -0.59 36.49
CA ILE A 91 24.45 -0.83 35.15
C ILE A 91 23.30 0.13 34.89
N THR A 92 22.39 0.33 35.85
CA THR A 92 21.26 1.27 35.69
C THR A 92 21.70 2.73 35.65
N LEU A 93 22.77 3.10 36.37
CA LEU A 93 23.40 4.41 36.26
C LEU A 93 24.00 4.62 34.86
N ILE A 94 24.77 3.66 34.34
CA ILE A 94 25.34 3.71 32.98
C ILE A 94 24.22 3.84 31.94
N VAL A 95 23.19 3.00 32.00
CA VAL A 95 22.04 3.04 31.05
C VAL A 95 21.26 4.36 31.12
N LYS A 96 21.26 5.07 32.25
CA LYS A 96 20.64 6.40 32.38
C LYS A 96 21.57 7.58 32.05
N THR A 97 22.88 7.42 32.14
CA THR A 97 23.86 8.51 31.97
C THR A 97 24.55 8.51 30.60
N VAL A 98 24.58 7.37 29.89
CA VAL A 98 24.95 7.33 28.48
C VAL A 98 23.97 8.21 27.70
N PRO A 99 24.43 9.26 26.99
CA PRO A 99 23.57 10.05 26.13
C PRO A 99 22.98 9.12 25.07
N ARG A 100 21.65 8.97 25.06
CA ARG A 100 20.98 8.47 23.87
C ARG A 100 21.20 9.51 22.78
N HIS A 101 22.20 9.27 21.94
CA HIS A 101 22.22 9.86 20.61
C HIS A 101 20.97 9.34 19.91
N HIS A 102 19.89 10.12 20.02
CA HIS A 102 18.85 10.11 19.01
C HIS A 102 19.55 10.48 17.72
N HIS A 103 19.90 9.45 16.93
CA HIS A 103 20.19 9.64 15.53
C HIS A 103 18.98 10.37 14.96
N SER A 104 19.14 11.66 14.65
CA SER A 104 18.15 12.39 13.88
C SER A 104 17.94 11.57 12.61
N HIS A 105 16.71 11.13 12.37
CA HIS A 105 16.39 10.44 11.13
C HIS A 105 16.90 11.31 9.97
N PRO A 106 17.55 10.71 8.94
CA PRO A 106 17.99 11.48 7.79
C PRO A 106 16.79 12.24 7.22
N PRO A 107 16.98 13.47 6.71
CA PRO A 107 15.88 14.25 6.17
C PRO A 107 15.12 13.41 5.12
N PRO A 108 13.78 13.41 5.14
CA PRO A 108 12.98 12.57 4.25
C PRO A 108 13.32 12.86 2.79
N ASP A 109 13.36 11.80 1.98
CA ASP A 109 13.70 11.94 0.57
C ASP A 109 12.63 12.74 -0.21
N ASN A 110 12.98 13.19 -1.41
CA ASN A 110 12.09 13.99 -2.24
C ASN A 110 10.78 13.27 -2.61
N TYR A 111 10.77 11.94 -2.70
CA TYR A 111 9.56 11.16 -2.96
C TYR A 111 8.68 11.07 -1.72
N THR A 112 9.26 10.87 -0.53
CA THR A 112 8.53 10.96 0.76
C THR A 112 7.91 12.35 0.96
N LEU A 113 8.68 13.43 0.72
CA LEU A 113 8.19 14.82 0.79
C LEU A 113 7.06 15.11 -0.22
N ALA A 114 7.13 14.52 -1.41
CA ALA A 114 6.05 14.60 -2.40
C ALA A 114 4.84 13.75 -2.00
N LEU A 115 5.03 12.58 -1.39
CA LEU A 115 3.98 11.65 -0.96
C LEU A 115 3.07 12.28 0.10
N HIS A 116 3.65 12.86 1.15
CA HIS A 116 2.93 13.65 2.17
C HIS A 116 2.00 14.70 1.53
N LYS A 117 2.51 15.42 0.53
CA LYS A 117 1.74 16.44 -0.19
C LYS A 117 0.67 15.79 -1.05
N ALA A 118 1.00 14.79 -1.86
CA ALA A 118 0.06 14.13 -2.77
C ALA A 118 -1.15 13.51 -2.05
N LEU A 119 -0.98 13.02 -0.80
CA LEU A 119 -2.09 12.56 0.03
C LEU A 119 -3.01 13.70 0.50
N MET A 120 -2.48 14.90 0.76
CA MET A 120 -3.27 16.09 1.13
C MET A 120 -4.23 16.56 0.02
N PHE A 121 -4.01 16.21 -1.25
CA PHE A 121 -4.97 16.46 -2.32
C PHE A 121 -6.30 15.76 -2.05
N PHE A 122 -6.30 14.50 -1.60
CA PHE A 122 -7.54 13.77 -1.32
C PHE A 122 -8.36 14.44 -0.20
N ASN A 123 -7.70 14.95 0.85
CA ASN A 123 -8.37 15.76 1.87
C ASN A 123 -9.03 17.03 1.28
N ALA A 124 -8.44 17.61 0.24
CA ALA A 124 -9.00 18.75 -0.49
C ALA A 124 -10.16 18.36 -1.43
N GLN A 125 -10.26 17.10 -1.86
CA GLN A 125 -11.34 16.56 -2.70
C GLN A 125 -12.55 16.01 -1.92
N ARG A 126 -12.49 15.84 -0.58
CA ARG A 126 -13.60 15.24 0.20
C ARG A 126 -14.92 16.03 0.06
N SER A 127 -16.02 15.35 -0.19
CA SER A 127 -17.39 15.90 -0.19
C SER A 127 -18.16 15.46 1.06
N GLY A 128 -19.19 16.20 1.45
CA GLY A 128 -20.04 15.89 2.62
C GLY A 128 -19.54 16.54 3.91
N LYS A 129 -19.84 15.91 5.05
CA LYS A 129 -19.48 16.42 6.38
C LYS A 129 -18.04 16.08 6.72
N LEU A 130 -17.13 17.03 6.57
CA LEU A 130 -15.69 16.83 6.75
C LEU A 130 -15.32 16.47 8.21
N PRO A 131 -14.27 15.65 8.43
CA PRO A 131 -13.75 15.37 9.76
C PRO A 131 -13.11 16.62 10.37
N ARG A 132 -13.07 16.70 11.71
CA ARG A 132 -12.44 17.83 12.43
C ARG A 132 -10.97 18.03 12.06
N HIS A 133 -10.26 16.95 11.74
CA HIS A 133 -8.83 16.92 11.40
C HIS A 133 -8.59 16.76 9.90
N ASN A 134 -9.37 17.44 9.05
CA ASN A 134 -9.20 17.34 7.58
C ASN A 134 -7.90 18.00 7.05
N ASN A 135 -7.16 18.76 7.89
CA ASN A 135 -5.92 19.47 7.57
C ASN A 135 -5.94 20.46 6.38
N VAL A 136 -7.07 20.59 5.67
CA VAL A 136 -7.30 21.56 4.60
C VAL A 136 -8.25 22.65 5.10
N SER A 137 -7.66 23.71 5.68
CA SER A 137 -8.39 24.76 6.42
C SER A 137 -9.37 25.59 5.58
N TRP A 138 -9.21 25.59 4.24
CA TRP A 138 -10.05 26.36 3.32
C TRP A 138 -11.29 25.59 2.80
N ARG A 139 -11.37 24.27 3.03
CA ARG A 139 -12.57 23.47 2.75
C ARG A 139 -13.59 23.55 3.90
N GLY A 140 -14.81 23.08 3.64
CA GLY A 140 -15.91 22.97 4.60
C GLY A 140 -16.92 21.89 4.21
N ASN A 141 -17.99 21.76 4.99
CA ASN A 141 -19.06 20.80 4.70
C ASN A 141 -19.81 21.21 3.43
N SER A 142 -20.02 20.28 2.51
CA SER A 142 -20.53 20.56 1.16
C SER A 142 -21.43 19.45 0.64
N CYS A 143 -22.41 19.79 -0.20
CA CYS A 143 -23.33 18.84 -0.83
C CYS A 143 -24.03 17.87 0.15
N MET A 144 -24.62 18.44 1.20
CA MET A 144 -25.25 17.71 2.33
C MET A 144 -26.64 17.10 2.01
N ASP A 145 -27.12 17.30 0.78
CA ASP A 145 -28.40 16.78 0.28
C ASP A 145 -28.24 15.74 -0.84
N ASP A 146 -27.00 15.41 -1.23
CA ASP A 146 -26.69 14.40 -2.23
C ASP A 146 -27.37 13.06 -1.87
N GLY A 147 -28.10 12.48 -2.83
CA GLY A 147 -28.87 11.23 -2.63
C GLY A 147 -30.32 11.41 -2.18
N LYS A 148 -30.72 12.54 -1.56
CA LYS A 148 -32.09 12.71 -1.03
C LYS A 148 -33.18 12.74 -2.11
N LYS A 149 -32.82 13.13 -3.33
CA LYS A 149 -33.70 13.19 -4.52
C LYS A 149 -33.48 12.02 -5.49
N ALA A 150 -32.69 11.00 -5.11
CA ALA A 150 -32.47 9.86 -5.98
C ALA A 150 -33.79 9.10 -6.24
N ASN A 151 -34.03 8.70 -7.49
CA ASN A 151 -35.19 7.90 -7.87
C ASN A 151 -34.96 6.41 -7.55
N SER A 152 -34.69 6.09 -6.27
CA SER A 152 -34.42 4.74 -5.78
C SER A 152 -35.10 4.50 -4.43
N PRO A 153 -35.72 3.32 -4.19
CA PRO A 153 -36.28 2.98 -2.90
C PRO A 153 -35.21 2.66 -1.83
N VAL A 154 -33.94 2.45 -2.23
CA VAL A 154 -32.84 2.05 -1.34
C VAL A 154 -31.77 3.14 -1.17
N ILE A 155 -31.36 3.79 -2.27
CA ILE A 155 -30.28 4.78 -2.28
C ILE A 155 -30.87 6.16 -1.91
N LYS A 156 -30.65 6.59 -0.67
CA LYS A 156 -31.26 7.84 -0.11
C LYS A 156 -30.27 8.83 0.51
N ASP A 157 -29.02 8.42 0.68
CA ASP A 157 -27.93 9.23 1.22
C ASP A 157 -26.67 8.96 0.40
N LEU A 158 -26.19 9.97 -0.34
CA LEU A 158 -24.91 9.98 -1.04
C LEU A 158 -24.04 11.16 -0.56
N VAL A 159 -24.20 11.56 0.70
CA VAL A 159 -23.29 12.49 1.37
C VAL A 159 -21.98 11.75 1.71
N GLY A 160 -20.85 12.36 1.39
CA GLY A 160 -19.53 11.74 1.50
C GLY A 160 -18.82 11.57 0.15
N GLY A 161 -17.76 10.76 0.15
CA GLY A 161 -16.97 10.47 -1.05
C GLY A 161 -16.11 11.64 -1.50
N TYR A 162 -15.63 11.59 -2.74
CA TYR A 162 -14.74 12.59 -3.33
C TYR A 162 -15.38 13.30 -4.53
N TYR A 163 -15.00 14.55 -4.75
CA TYR A 163 -15.12 15.26 -6.03
C TYR A 163 -13.99 14.83 -6.96
N ASP A 164 -14.27 14.76 -8.25
CA ASP A 164 -13.37 14.11 -9.21
C ASP A 164 -12.14 14.94 -9.58
N ALA A 165 -12.35 16.20 -9.98
CA ALA A 165 -11.31 17.03 -10.57
C ALA A 165 -11.36 18.48 -10.07
N GLY A 166 -11.38 19.46 -10.98
CA GLY A 166 -11.61 20.87 -10.67
C GLY A 166 -13.04 21.24 -10.29
N ASP A 167 -13.95 20.27 -10.38
CA ASP A 167 -15.40 20.38 -10.27
C ASP A 167 -15.94 19.85 -8.92
N ALA A 168 -17.26 19.78 -8.79
CA ALA A 168 -17.93 19.15 -7.66
C ALA A 168 -18.82 17.96 -8.08
N ILE A 169 -18.55 17.36 -9.25
CA ILE A 169 -19.22 16.14 -9.70
C ILE A 169 -18.61 14.93 -8.99
N LYS A 170 -19.45 13.93 -8.69
CA LYS A 170 -19.03 12.65 -8.13
C LYS A 170 -19.06 11.58 -9.21
N PHE A 171 -18.17 11.61 -10.19
CA PHE A 171 -17.98 10.47 -11.10
C PHE A 171 -17.55 9.23 -10.29
N HIS A 172 -18.22 8.09 -10.43
CA HIS A 172 -17.88 6.89 -9.64
C HIS A 172 -16.79 6.02 -10.30
N PHE A 173 -16.67 6.03 -11.63
CA PHE A 173 -15.72 5.18 -12.34
C PHE A 173 -14.24 5.55 -12.10
N PRO A 174 -13.77 6.79 -12.37
CA PRO A 174 -12.41 7.21 -12.01
C PRO A 174 -12.15 7.13 -10.51
N LYS A 175 -13.15 7.39 -9.68
CA LYS A 175 -13.07 7.26 -8.22
C LYS A 175 -12.89 5.82 -7.76
N ALA A 176 -13.52 4.85 -8.43
CA ALA A 176 -13.36 3.43 -8.13
C ALA A 176 -11.92 2.99 -8.43
N PHE A 177 -11.44 3.27 -9.64
CA PHE A 177 -10.04 3.09 -10.03
C PHE A 177 -9.06 3.75 -9.02
N THR A 178 -9.34 4.98 -8.59
CA THR A 178 -8.56 5.71 -7.58
C THR A 178 -8.44 4.92 -6.28
N MET A 179 -9.55 4.39 -5.76
CA MET A 179 -9.55 3.60 -4.52
C MET A 179 -8.87 2.23 -4.69
N THR A 180 -8.99 1.59 -5.86
CA THR A 180 -8.26 0.36 -6.19
C THR A 180 -6.76 0.61 -6.22
N MET A 181 -6.30 1.66 -6.91
CA MET A 181 -4.88 2.02 -7.02
C MET A 181 -4.24 2.40 -5.68
N LEU A 182 -4.94 3.21 -4.86
CA LEU A 182 -4.47 3.53 -3.51
C LEU A 182 -4.38 2.26 -2.65
N SER A 183 -5.41 1.40 -2.69
CA SER A 183 -5.41 0.14 -1.95
C SER A 183 -4.29 -0.79 -2.40
N TRP A 184 -4.05 -0.93 -3.71
CA TRP A 184 -2.95 -1.71 -4.26
C TRP A 184 -1.60 -1.21 -3.76
N SER A 185 -1.36 0.11 -3.80
CA SER A 185 -0.11 0.69 -3.29
C SER A 185 0.12 0.40 -1.80
N VAL A 186 -0.94 0.37 -0.98
CA VAL A 186 -0.84 0.04 0.45
C VAL A 186 -0.59 -1.46 0.66
N ILE A 187 -1.21 -2.32 -0.13
CA ILE A 187 -1.00 -3.78 -0.08
C ILE A 187 0.47 -4.14 -0.38
N GLU A 188 1.08 -3.46 -1.35
CA GLU A 188 2.46 -3.73 -1.77
C GLU A 188 3.51 -3.04 -0.89
N TYR A 189 3.25 -1.79 -0.46
CA TYR A 189 4.23 -0.91 0.18
C TYR A 189 3.81 -0.43 1.58
N SER A 190 2.99 -1.19 2.31
CA SER A 190 2.53 -0.87 3.68
C SER A 190 3.67 -0.41 4.60
N ALA A 191 4.81 -1.12 4.58
CA ALA A 191 5.99 -0.78 5.38
C ALA A 191 6.63 0.56 5.01
N LYS A 192 6.54 1.00 3.75
CA LYS A 192 7.03 2.32 3.30
C LYS A 192 6.07 3.43 3.74
N TYR A 193 4.76 3.21 3.68
CA TYR A 193 3.78 4.12 4.26
C TYR A 193 3.93 4.28 5.77
N GLU A 194 4.24 3.20 6.49
CA GLU A 194 4.50 3.24 7.94
C GLU A 194 5.79 4.02 8.24
N ALA A 195 6.88 3.75 7.49
CA ALA A 195 8.13 4.49 7.61
C ALA A 195 8.00 5.99 7.27
N ALA A 196 7.08 6.34 6.37
CA ALA A 196 6.70 7.73 6.08
C ALA A 196 5.73 8.34 7.10
N GLY A 197 5.17 7.56 8.05
CA GLY A 197 4.14 8.03 8.98
C GLY A 197 2.78 8.32 8.34
N GLU A 198 2.54 7.85 7.12
CA GLU A 198 1.36 8.14 6.29
C GLU A 198 0.37 6.97 6.21
N LEU A 199 0.70 5.78 6.76
CA LEU A 199 -0.17 4.58 6.65
C LEU A 199 -1.59 4.83 7.16
N ASN A 200 -1.75 5.45 8.33
CA ASN A 200 -3.08 5.74 8.88
C ASN A 200 -3.86 6.73 8.00
N HIS A 201 -3.18 7.73 7.42
CA HIS A 201 -3.80 8.75 6.60
C HIS A 201 -4.24 8.22 5.23
N VAL A 202 -3.42 7.41 4.54
CA VAL A 202 -3.84 6.73 3.29
C VAL A 202 -4.96 5.72 3.56
N ARG A 203 -4.96 5.03 4.70
CA ARG A 203 -6.09 4.18 5.13
C ARG A 203 -7.36 4.99 5.34
N GLU A 204 -7.31 6.14 6.02
CA GLU A 204 -8.47 7.04 6.14
C GLU A 204 -8.97 7.55 4.78
N ILE A 205 -8.07 7.84 3.83
CA ILE A 205 -8.42 8.24 2.46
C ILE A 205 -9.18 7.12 1.74
N ILE A 206 -8.67 5.88 1.78
CA ILE A 206 -9.35 4.71 1.19
C ILE A 206 -10.70 4.49 1.86
N LYS A 207 -10.74 4.48 3.20
CA LYS A 207 -11.96 4.24 3.98
C LYS A 207 -13.08 5.21 3.64
N TRP A 208 -12.75 6.49 3.43
CA TRP A 208 -13.70 7.53 3.04
C TRP A 208 -14.36 7.25 1.67
N GLY A 209 -13.60 6.70 0.72
CA GLY A 209 -14.12 6.29 -0.58
C GLY A 209 -14.95 5.01 -0.51
N THR A 210 -14.52 4.01 0.26
CA THR A 210 -15.24 2.74 0.38
C THR A 210 -16.50 2.84 1.23
N ASP A 211 -16.49 3.65 2.30
CA ASP A 211 -17.70 4.01 3.05
C ASP A 211 -18.75 4.68 2.15
N TYR A 212 -18.31 5.49 1.18
CA TYR A 212 -19.18 6.10 0.19
C TYR A 212 -19.73 5.08 -0.82
N PHE A 213 -18.88 4.21 -1.39
CA PHE A 213 -19.35 3.18 -2.33
C PHE A 213 -20.41 2.26 -1.72
N LEU A 214 -20.27 1.89 -0.44
CA LEU A 214 -21.28 1.09 0.26
C LEU A 214 -22.65 1.79 0.39
N LYS A 215 -22.79 3.09 0.04
CA LYS A 215 -24.08 3.80 -0.04
C LYS A 215 -24.68 3.83 -1.46
N THR A 216 -23.90 3.56 -2.49
CA THR A 216 -24.30 3.72 -3.91
C THR A 216 -25.16 2.56 -4.45
N PHE A 217 -25.33 1.50 -3.66
CA PHE A 217 -26.16 0.33 -3.94
C PHE A 217 -26.66 -0.28 -2.61
N ASN A 218 -27.53 -1.28 -2.68
CA ASN A 218 -27.93 -2.05 -1.49
C ASN A 218 -26.77 -2.95 -0.99
N SER A 219 -25.84 -2.39 -0.23
CA SER A 219 -24.66 -3.10 0.29
C SER A 219 -24.94 -4.09 1.43
N THR A 220 -26.21 -4.33 1.74
CA THR A 220 -26.68 -5.38 2.66
C THR A 220 -27.37 -6.56 1.96
N ALA A 221 -27.49 -6.54 0.64
CA ALA A 221 -28.09 -7.60 -0.15
C ALA A 221 -27.04 -8.38 -0.96
N ASP A 222 -27.25 -9.69 -1.13
CA ASP A 222 -26.42 -10.55 -2.00
C ASP A 222 -26.64 -10.26 -3.50
N THR A 223 -27.73 -9.60 -3.87
CA THR A 223 -28.08 -9.21 -5.23
C THR A 223 -28.66 -7.80 -5.28
N ILE A 224 -28.39 -7.10 -6.38
CA ILE A 224 -28.92 -5.77 -6.69
C ILE A 224 -29.38 -5.70 -8.15
N THR A 225 -30.24 -4.74 -8.45
CA THR A 225 -30.77 -4.45 -9.80
C THR A 225 -30.48 -3.01 -10.24
N GLU A 226 -29.88 -2.20 -9.37
CA GLU A 226 -29.58 -0.79 -9.60
C GLU A 226 -28.31 -0.36 -8.87
N LEU A 227 -27.58 0.59 -9.46
CA LEU A 227 -26.36 1.17 -8.94
C LEU A 227 -26.33 2.66 -9.28
N ALA A 228 -26.00 3.52 -8.32
CA ALA A 228 -25.74 4.94 -8.59
C ALA A 228 -24.38 5.08 -9.30
N THR A 229 -24.38 5.74 -10.46
CA THR A 229 -23.18 5.97 -11.30
C THR A 229 -22.48 7.29 -11.02
N GLN A 230 -23.24 8.29 -10.59
CA GLN A 230 -22.80 9.68 -10.52
C GLN A 230 -23.70 10.50 -9.61
N VAL A 231 -23.17 11.61 -9.06
CA VAL A 231 -23.97 12.66 -8.42
C VAL A 231 -23.52 14.03 -8.93
N GLY A 232 -24.47 14.83 -9.42
CA GLY A 232 -24.20 16.05 -10.18
C GLY A 232 -24.02 15.78 -11.68
N VAL A 233 -24.17 16.82 -12.50
CA VAL A 233 -24.16 16.78 -13.97
C VAL A 233 -23.25 17.91 -14.49
N GLY A 234 -22.51 17.65 -15.56
CA GLY A 234 -21.61 18.61 -16.21
C GLY A 234 -22.04 19.03 -17.62
N ASP A 235 -22.89 18.26 -18.29
CA ASP A 235 -23.29 18.47 -19.67
C ASP A 235 -24.04 19.81 -19.87
N THR A 236 -23.35 20.79 -20.45
CA THR A 236 -23.94 22.10 -20.80
C THR A 236 -24.49 22.15 -22.23
N SER A 237 -24.54 21.04 -22.97
CA SER A 237 -25.06 21.01 -24.35
C SER A 237 -26.59 21.03 -24.42
N LYS A 238 -27.26 20.56 -23.35
CA LYS A 238 -28.71 20.36 -23.29
C LYS A 238 -29.52 21.60 -22.92
N GLY A 239 -28.89 22.72 -22.55
CA GLY A 239 -29.59 23.97 -22.25
C GLY A 239 -28.83 24.93 -21.34
N THR A 240 -29.55 25.88 -20.74
CA THR A 240 -29.02 26.88 -19.80
C THR A 240 -29.24 26.54 -18.32
N ASP A 241 -29.65 25.31 -18.03
CA ASP A 241 -29.90 24.84 -16.67
C ASP A 241 -28.63 24.90 -15.83
N GLN A 242 -28.78 25.28 -14.56
CA GLN A 242 -27.64 25.41 -13.65
C GLN A 242 -27.14 24.02 -13.26
N ASN A 243 -25.91 23.72 -13.67
CA ASN A 243 -25.21 22.48 -13.35
C ASN A 243 -23.76 22.79 -12.95
N ASP A 244 -22.97 21.75 -12.71
CA ASP A 244 -21.64 21.89 -12.09
C ASP A 244 -20.61 22.61 -12.99
N HIS A 245 -20.73 22.48 -14.31
CA HIS A 245 -19.81 23.11 -15.28
C HIS A 245 -20.36 24.43 -15.83
N TYR A 246 -21.68 24.66 -15.75
CA TYR A 246 -22.31 25.97 -16.00
C TYR A 246 -22.03 26.99 -14.87
N CYS A 247 -21.70 26.51 -13.67
CA CYS A 247 -21.43 27.32 -12.49
C CYS A 247 -19.96 27.23 -12.04
N TRP A 248 -19.41 28.35 -11.54
CA TRP A 248 -18.09 28.34 -10.89
C TRP A 248 -18.26 28.76 -9.42
N MET A 249 -18.45 27.80 -8.53
CA MET A 249 -18.73 28.04 -7.10
C MET A 249 -17.90 27.13 -6.20
N ARG A 250 -17.71 27.54 -4.93
CA ARG A 250 -17.14 26.63 -3.92
C ARG A 250 -18.12 25.48 -3.68
N PRO A 251 -17.65 24.24 -3.42
CA PRO A 251 -18.55 23.14 -3.10
C PRO A 251 -19.50 23.42 -1.92
N GLU A 252 -19.06 24.24 -0.97
CA GLU A 252 -19.82 24.68 0.20
C GLU A 252 -20.93 25.70 -0.13
N ASP A 253 -20.88 26.35 -1.29
CA ASP A 253 -21.85 27.36 -1.74
C ASP A 253 -22.94 26.79 -2.67
N ILE A 254 -22.82 25.53 -3.12
CA ILE A 254 -23.68 24.96 -4.16
C ILE A 254 -25.16 24.98 -3.77
N ASP A 255 -25.98 25.55 -4.65
CA ASP A 255 -27.45 25.65 -4.56
C ASP A 255 -28.20 25.21 -5.83
N TYR A 256 -27.50 24.81 -6.90
CA TYR A 256 -28.11 24.12 -8.04
C TYR A 256 -28.44 22.65 -7.72
N ASP A 257 -29.34 22.05 -8.49
CA ASP A 257 -29.74 20.67 -8.25
C ASP A 257 -28.65 19.67 -8.64
N ARG A 258 -28.55 18.60 -7.86
CA ARG A 258 -27.50 17.58 -7.99
C ARG A 258 -28.16 16.21 -8.16
N PRO A 259 -28.67 15.89 -9.36
CA PRO A 259 -29.33 14.62 -9.61
C PRO A 259 -28.36 13.45 -9.44
N VAL A 260 -28.94 12.27 -9.26
CA VAL A 260 -28.22 11.00 -9.11
C VAL A 260 -28.53 10.15 -10.33
N ASP A 261 -27.52 9.88 -11.15
CA ASP A 261 -27.68 9.01 -12.31
C ASP A 261 -27.60 7.54 -11.87
N MET A 262 -28.56 6.75 -12.34
CA MET A 262 -28.75 5.35 -11.98
C MET A 262 -28.51 4.45 -13.20
N CYS A 263 -27.89 3.29 -12.98
CA CYS A 263 -27.74 2.26 -14.01
C CYS A 263 -28.30 0.91 -13.56
N HIS A 264 -28.87 0.18 -14.53
CA HIS A 264 -29.39 -1.18 -14.36
C HIS A 264 -28.53 -2.23 -15.08
N GLY A 265 -27.55 -1.81 -15.89
CA GLY A 265 -26.58 -2.69 -16.56
C GLY A 265 -25.31 -1.90 -16.93
N CYS A 266 -24.27 -2.06 -16.11
CA CYS A 266 -23.10 -1.18 -16.05
C CYS A 266 -21.89 -1.97 -15.52
N SER A 267 -21.45 -2.93 -16.34
CA SER A 267 -20.45 -3.95 -16.00
C SER A 267 -19.10 -3.35 -15.64
N ASP A 268 -18.64 -2.40 -16.43
CA ASP A 268 -17.41 -1.63 -16.27
C ASP A 268 -17.33 -0.99 -14.88
N LEU A 269 -18.28 -0.11 -14.56
CA LEU A 269 -18.33 0.57 -13.28
C LEU A 269 -18.49 -0.41 -12.11
N ALA A 270 -19.43 -1.35 -12.21
CA ALA A 270 -19.71 -2.28 -11.12
C ALA A 270 -18.52 -3.23 -10.83
N ALA A 271 -17.79 -3.65 -11.86
CA ALA A 271 -16.60 -4.49 -11.71
C ALA A 271 -15.40 -3.70 -11.17
N GLU A 272 -15.19 -2.44 -11.57
CA GLU A 272 -14.16 -1.58 -10.95
C GLU A 272 -14.49 -1.25 -9.49
N MET A 273 -15.76 -0.97 -9.17
CA MET A 273 -16.18 -0.78 -7.77
C MET A 273 -16.03 -2.06 -6.94
N ALA A 274 -16.25 -3.23 -7.54
CA ALA A 274 -15.94 -4.50 -6.89
C ALA A 274 -14.43 -4.68 -6.66
N ALA A 275 -13.58 -4.32 -7.63
CA ALA A 275 -12.13 -4.31 -7.47
C ALA A 275 -11.69 -3.39 -6.32
N ALA A 276 -12.24 -2.17 -6.25
CA ALA A 276 -11.95 -1.19 -5.21
C ALA A 276 -12.30 -1.71 -3.79
N LEU A 277 -13.50 -2.27 -3.62
CA LEU A 277 -13.93 -2.85 -2.35
C LEU A 277 -13.11 -4.11 -1.99
N ALA A 278 -12.80 -4.97 -2.97
CA ALA A 278 -11.98 -6.17 -2.76
C ALA A 278 -10.55 -5.81 -2.34
N ALA A 279 -9.86 -4.92 -3.06
CA ALA A 279 -8.53 -4.46 -2.70
C ALA A 279 -8.50 -3.79 -1.31
N ALA A 280 -9.45 -2.89 -1.03
CA ALA A 280 -9.56 -2.25 0.28
C ALA A 280 -9.83 -3.26 1.41
N SER A 281 -10.56 -4.35 1.15
CA SER A 281 -10.80 -5.37 2.17
C SER A 281 -9.51 -6.04 2.67
N ILE A 282 -8.47 -6.12 1.83
CA ILE A 282 -7.14 -6.63 2.18
C ILE A 282 -6.39 -5.60 3.04
N VAL A 283 -6.49 -4.30 2.71
CA VAL A 283 -5.94 -3.18 3.51
C VAL A 283 -6.55 -3.10 4.92
N PHE A 284 -7.79 -3.54 5.09
CA PHE A 284 -8.51 -3.55 6.38
C PHE A 284 -8.65 -4.96 7.00
N LYS A 285 -7.81 -5.94 6.61
CA LYS A 285 -7.89 -7.31 7.14
C LYS A 285 -7.79 -7.42 8.67
N ASP A 286 -7.13 -6.47 9.31
CA ASP A 286 -7.07 -6.27 10.77
C ASP A 286 -8.44 -5.91 11.38
N ASN A 287 -9.22 -5.07 10.70
CA ASN A 287 -10.63 -4.83 11.02
C ASN A 287 -11.53 -5.84 10.29
N LYS A 288 -11.55 -7.07 10.81
CA LYS A 288 -12.30 -8.20 10.25
C LYS A 288 -13.75 -7.86 9.88
N ALA A 289 -14.48 -7.12 10.73
CA ALA A 289 -15.87 -6.76 10.46
C ALA A 289 -16.01 -5.81 9.26
N TYR A 290 -15.13 -4.83 9.14
CA TYR A 290 -15.13 -3.90 7.99
C TYR A 290 -14.65 -4.60 6.72
N SER A 291 -13.57 -5.39 6.79
CA SER A 291 -13.07 -6.20 5.69
C SER A 291 -14.15 -7.15 5.14
N GLN A 292 -14.86 -7.88 6.00
CA GLN A 292 -15.97 -8.74 5.59
C GLN A 292 -17.12 -7.96 4.93
N LYS A 293 -17.45 -6.76 5.42
CA LYS A 293 -18.46 -5.88 4.78
C LYS A 293 -18.02 -5.46 3.37
N LEU A 294 -16.75 -5.10 3.19
CA LEU A 294 -16.17 -4.76 1.90
C LEU A 294 -16.18 -5.96 0.94
N VAL A 295 -15.78 -7.14 1.39
CA VAL A 295 -15.84 -8.39 0.59
C VAL A 295 -17.26 -8.72 0.15
N HIS A 296 -18.26 -8.59 1.05
CA HIS A 296 -19.66 -8.83 0.69
C HIS A 296 -20.11 -7.84 -0.41
N GLY A 297 -19.89 -6.53 -0.21
CA GLY A 297 -20.20 -5.52 -1.21
C GLY A 297 -19.51 -5.76 -2.56
N ALA A 298 -18.24 -6.18 -2.55
CA ALA A 298 -17.49 -6.52 -3.75
C ALA A 298 -18.11 -7.72 -4.52
N LYS A 299 -18.52 -8.77 -3.79
CA LYS A 299 -19.20 -9.93 -4.37
C LYS A 299 -20.54 -9.55 -5.00
N THR A 300 -21.36 -8.76 -4.30
CA THR A 300 -22.66 -8.27 -4.80
C THR A 300 -22.50 -7.44 -6.08
N LEU A 301 -21.58 -6.47 -6.08
CA LEU A 301 -21.31 -5.63 -7.26
C LEU A 301 -20.78 -6.45 -8.44
N PHE A 302 -19.83 -7.36 -8.22
CA PHE A 302 -19.29 -8.16 -9.31
C PHE A 302 -20.32 -9.13 -9.88
N LYS A 303 -21.18 -9.74 -9.03
CA LYS A 303 -22.31 -10.55 -9.50
C LYS A 303 -23.24 -9.72 -10.38
N PHE A 304 -23.65 -8.54 -9.93
CA PHE A 304 -24.45 -7.60 -10.73
C PHE A 304 -23.77 -7.24 -12.05
N SER A 305 -22.47 -6.92 -12.04
CA SER A 305 -21.68 -6.60 -13.25
C SER A 305 -21.69 -7.70 -14.31
N ARG A 306 -21.79 -8.97 -13.88
CA ARG A 306 -21.72 -10.16 -14.74
C ARG A 306 -23.08 -10.59 -15.26
N ASP A 307 -24.12 -10.44 -14.44
CA ASP A 307 -25.50 -10.79 -14.74
C ASP A 307 -26.20 -9.71 -15.58
N GLN A 308 -26.01 -8.43 -15.23
CA GLN A 308 -26.63 -7.28 -15.90
C GLN A 308 -25.59 -6.54 -16.76
N ARG A 309 -25.35 -7.05 -17.97
CA ARG A 309 -24.26 -6.54 -18.81
C ARG A 309 -24.60 -5.26 -19.57
N GLY A 310 -23.68 -4.31 -19.52
CA GLY A 310 -23.75 -3.05 -20.26
C GLY A 310 -22.53 -2.17 -19.97
N ARG A 311 -22.37 -1.07 -20.72
CA ARG A 311 -21.42 -0.01 -20.37
C ARG A 311 -22.16 1.08 -19.60
N TYR A 312 -21.59 1.60 -18.52
CA TYR A 312 -22.26 2.64 -17.72
C TYR A 312 -22.41 3.96 -18.50
N SER A 313 -21.46 4.29 -19.37
CA SER A 313 -21.47 5.50 -20.22
C SER A 313 -22.16 5.23 -21.57
N GLY A 314 -23.41 4.78 -21.53
CA GLY A 314 -24.25 4.65 -22.73
C GLY A 314 -24.33 5.99 -23.49
N GLY A 315 -24.44 5.95 -24.82
CA GLY A 315 -24.44 7.17 -25.64
C GLY A 315 -25.54 8.15 -25.22
N GLY A 316 -25.18 9.42 -25.00
CA GLY A 316 -26.10 10.49 -24.58
C GLY A 316 -26.21 10.70 -23.05
N THR A 317 -25.61 9.80 -22.25
CA THR A 317 -25.40 10.02 -20.80
C THR A 317 -24.38 11.11 -20.54
N ASP A 318 -24.47 11.80 -19.40
CA ASP A 318 -23.50 12.82 -18.98
C ASP A 318 -22.08 12.23 -18.92
N ALA A 319 -21.94 11.06 -18.27
CA ALA A 319 -20.67 10.31 -18.19
C ALA A 319 -20.01 10.05 -19.56
N SER A 320 -20.78 9.86 -20.65
CA SER A 320 -20.21 9.64 -21.99
C SER A 320 -19.49 10.85 -22.59
N LEU A 321 -19.64 12.05 -22.01
CA LEU A 321 -18.93 13.26 -22.41
C LEU A 321 -17.63 13.49 -21.63
N PHE A 322 -17.50 12.92 -20.43
CA PHE A 322 -16.39 13.15 -19.50
C PHE A 322 -15.53 11.91 -19.28
N TYR A 323 -16.16 10.79 -18.94
CA TYR A 323 -15.53 9.52 -18.59
C TYR A 323 -16.15 8.38 -19.41
N ASN A 324 -16.01 8.46 -20.73
CA ASN A 324 -16.55 7.45 -21.63
C ASN A 324 -15.77 6.12 -21.54
N SER A 325 -16.46 5.05 -21.16
CA SER A 325 -15.97 3.68 -21.12
C SER A 325 -15.77 3.11 -22.53
N SER A 326 -14.58 2.57 -22.80
CA SER A 326 -14.28 1.85 -24.05
C SER A 326 -14.77 0.39 -24.03
N SER A 327 -14.73 -0.25 -22.86
CA SER A 327 -14.89 -1.70 -22.67
C SER A 327 -15.46 -2.01 -21.28
N TYR A 328 -15.85 -3.25 -21.03
CA TYR A 328 -16.07 -3.79 -19.68
C TYR A 328 -15.32 -5.12 -19.43
N TRP A 329 -14.55 -5.57 -20.41
CA TRP A 329 -13.98 -6.93 -20.44
C TRP A 329 -12.72 -7.05 -19.60
N ASP A 330 -11.89 -6.01 -19.59
CA ASP A 330 -10.69 -5.91 -18.78
C ASP A 330 -11.01 -5.68 -17.29
N GLU A 331 -12.13 -5.01 -16.96
CA GLU A 331 -12.64 -4.92 -15.59
C GLU A 331 -13.10 -6.27 -15.04
N PHE A 332 -13.56 -7.20 -15.88
CA PHE A 332 -13.84 -8.55 -15.43
C PHE A 332 -12.56 -9.34 -15.12
N VAL A 333 -11.46 -9.11 -15.83
CA VAL A 333 -10.14 -9.69 -15.51
C VAL A 333 -9.62 -9.08 -14.21
N TRP A 334 -9.67 -7.75 -14.10
CA TRP A 334 -9.20 -6.95 -12.97
C TRP A 334 -9.99 -7.23 -11.67
N GLY A 335 -11.31 -7.06 -11.70
CA GLY A 335 -12.20 -7.34 -10.57
C GLY A 335 -12.21 -8.82 -10.19
N GLY A 336 -12.08 -9.72 -11.17
CA GLY A 336 -11.90 -11.15 -10.92
C GLY A 336 -10.59 -11.45 -10.17
N ALA A 337 -9.47 -10.87 -10.60
CA ALA A 337 -8.20 -11.00 -9.90
C ALA A 337 -8.27 -10.45 -8.46
N TRP A 338 -8.81 -9.25 -8.26
CA TRP A 338 -8.96 -8.66 -6.93
C TRP A 338 -9.89 -9.45 -6.01
N LEU A 339 -11.00 -9.98 -6.52
CA LEU A 339 -11.88 -10.86 -5.75
C LEU A 339 -11.23 -12.20 -5.40
N TYR A 340 -10.39 -12.75 -6.27
CA TYR A 340 -9.60 -13.93 -5.92
C TYR A 340 -8.68 -13.64 -4.73
N TYR A 341 -7.90 -12.55 -4.76
CA TYR A 341 -7.03 -12.18 -3.62
C TYR A 341 -7.80 -11.91 -2.32
N ALA A 342 -8.95 -11.24 -2.41
CA ALA A 342 -9.77 -10.90 -1.26
C ALA A 342 -10.55 -12.09 -0.66
N THR A 343 -10.69 -13.21 -1.37
CA THR A 343 -11.59 -14.31 -0.96
C THR A 343 -11.00 -15.72 -1.01
N GLY A 344 -9.89 -15.92 -1.71
CA GLY A 344 -9.33 -17.25 -2.02
C GLY A 344 -10.22 -18.13 -2.91
N ASN A 345 -11.33 -17.60 -3.46
CA ASN A 345 -12.25 -18.41 -4.25
C ASN A 345 -11.74 -18.59 -5.69
N ASN A 346 -11.31 -19.81 -6.01
CA ASN A 346 -10.79 -20.20 -7.31
C ASN A 346 -11.74 -19.93 -8.49
N SER A 347 -13.05 -19.78 -8.29
CA SER A 347 -13.97 -19.42 -9.38
C SER A 347 -13.64 -18.06 -10.00
N TYR A 348 -13.15 -17.10 -9.20
CA TYR A 348 -12.72 -15.79 -9.70
C TYR A 348 -11.40 -15.87 -10.46
N LEU A 349 -10.46 -16.70 -10.00
CA LEU A 349 -9.22 -16.95 -10.73
C LEU A 349 -9.50 -17.62 -12.09
N SER A 350 -10.32 -18.68 -12.10
CA SER A 350 -10.75 -19.38 -13.33
C SER A 350 -11.45 -18.45 -14.33
N LEU A 351 -12.17 -17.43 -13.85
CA LEU A 351 -12.74 -16.40 -14.70
C LEU A 351 -11.67 -15.44 -15.23
N ALA A 352 -10.83 -14.88 -14.36
CA ALA A 352 -9.79 -13.91 -14.71
C ALA A 352 -8.74 -14.50 -15.69
N THR A 353 -8.47 -15.80 -15.60
CA THR A 353 -7.56 -16.52 -16.51
C THR A 353 -8.31 -17.27 -17.63
N ALA A 354 -9.58 -16.95 -17.91
CA ALA A 354 -10.30 -17.59 -19.01
C ALA A 354 -9.76 -17.08 -20.37
N PRO A 355 -9.31 -17.94 -21.31
CA PRO A 355 -8.73 -17.49 -22.58
C PRO A 355 -9.67 -16.60 -23.42
N GLY A 356 -10.97 -16.91 -23.42
CA GLY A 356 -11.99 -16.09 -24.08
C GLY A 356 -12.16 -14.70 -23.45
N LEU A 357 -12.01 -14.59 -22.11
CA LEU A 357 -12.07 -13.30 -21.43
C LEU A 357 -10.83 -12.45 -21.75
N ALA A 358 -9.65 -13.05 -21.66
CA ALA A 358 -8.40 -12.41 -22.06
C ALA A 358 -8.44 -11.88 -23.51
N LYS A 359 -9.01 -12.68 -24.44
CA LYS A 359 -9.20 -12.27 -25.85
C LYS A 359 -10.10 -11.04 -26.00
N HIS A 360 -11.22 -10.99 -25.27
CA HIS A 360 -12.16 -9.86 -25.33
C HIS A 360 -11.64 -8.61 -24.62
N ALA A 361 -10.85 -8.79 -23.55
CA ALA A 361 -10.16 -7.72 -22.82
C ALA A 361 -9.01 -7.07 -23.60
N GLY A 362 -8.73 -7.50 -24.83
CA GLY A 362 -7.65 -6.94 -25.66
C GLY A 362 -6.28 -7.61 -25.50
N ALA A 363 -6.12 -8.63 -24.65
CA ALA A 363 -4.81 -9.16 -24.24
C ALA A 363 -3.90 -9.55 -25.41
N PHE A 364 -4.45 -10.14 -26.46
CA PHE A 364 -3.72 -10.66 -27.62
C PHE A 364 -3.65 -9.69 -28.82
N TRP A 365 -4.07 -8.44 -28.65
CA TRP A 365 -4.14 -7.45 -29.72
C TRP A 365 -3.05 -6.37 -29.55
N GLY A 366 -2.35 -6.06 -30.64
CA GLY A 366 -1.47 -4.88 -30.70
C GLY A 366 -2.29 -3.64 -31.08
N GLY A 367 -2.28 -2.62 -30.21
CA GLY A 367 -2.96 -1.34 -30.44
C GLY A 367 -2.17 -0.18 -29.82
N PRO A 368 -2.50 1.08 -30.17
CA PRO A 368 -1.76 2.25 -29.68
C PRO A 368 -1.79 2.36 -28.15
N ASP A 369 -2.97 2.22 -27.53
CA ASP A 369 -3.14 2.28 -26.07
C ASP A 369 -2.81 0.92 -25.36
N TYR A 370 -2.16 -0.04 -26.03
CA TYR A 370 -1.76 -1.31 -25.39
C TYR A 370 -0.65 -1.09 -24.36
N GLY A 371 -0.82 -1.63 -23.15
CA GLY A 371 0.09 -1.37 -22.03
C GLY A 371 -0.21 -0.08 -21.25
N VAL A 372 -1.20 0.72 -21.65
CA VAL A 372 -1.58 1.96 -20.97
C VAL A 372 -2.64 1.68 -19.88
N LEU A 373 -2.20 1.64 -18.62
CA LEU A 373 -3.11 1.57 -17.46
C LEU A 373 -3.78 2.93 -17.21
N SER A 374 -5.10 2.94 -17.10
CA SER A 374 -5.91 4.13 -16.79
C SER A 374 -7.21 3.78 -16.06
N TRP A 375 -8.00 4.80 -15.72
CA TRP A 375 -9.36 4.61 -15.20
C TRP A 375 -10.31 3.91 -16.19
N ASP A 376 -9.96 3.90 -17.49
CA ASP A 376 -10.71 3.23 -18.55
C ASP A 376 -10.15 1.83 -18.82
N ASN A 377 -8.85 1.71 -19.11
CA ASN A 377 -8.22 0.43 -19.46
C ASN A 377 -7.41 -0.16 -18.29
N LYS A 378 -7.81 -1.33 -17.78
CA LYS A 378 -7.21 -2.00 -16.61
C LYS A 378 -6.30 -3.16 -17.02
N LEU A 379 -6.28 -3.57 -18.29
CA LEU A 379 -5.61 -4.79 -18.77
C LEU A 379 -4.14 -4.86 -18.33
N ALA A 380 -3.38 -3.79 -18.52
CA ALA A 380 -1.95 -3.75 -18.16
C ALA A 380 -1.72 -3.93 -16.65
N GLY A 381 -2.58 -3.34 -15.81
CA GLY A 381 -2.56 -3.53 -14.37
C GLY A 381 -2.93 -4.96 -13.98
N ALA A 382 -3.96 -5.53 -14.60
CA ALA A 382 -4.40 -6.90 -14.38
C ALA A 382 -3.33 -7.94 -14.82
N GLN A 383 -2.63 -7.71 -15.92
CA GLN A 383 -1.51 -8.55 -16.38
C GLN A 383 -0.34 -8.52 -15.39
N VAL A 384 0.06 -7.34 -14.89
CA VAL A 384 1.09 -7.21 -13.83
C VAL A 384 0.64 -7.94 -12.56
N LEU A 385 -0.60 -7.71 -12.12
CA LEU A 385 -1.18 -8.31 -10.93
C LEU A 385 -1.27 -9.84 -11.03
N LEU A 386 -1.63 -10.41 -12.18
CA LEU A 386 -1.66 -11.87 -12.38
C LEU A 386 -0.25 -12.46 -12.64
N SER A 387 0.68 -11.68 -13.18
CA SER A 387 2.11 -12.06 -13.25
C SER A 387 2.71 -12.26 -11.87
N ARG A 388 2.27 -11.46 -10.88
CA ARG A 388 2.60 -11.63 -9.47
C ARG A 388 2.20 -13.01 -8.94
N LEU A 389 0.96 -13.43 -9.22
CA LEU A 389 0.44 -14.73 -8.78
C LEU A 389 1.31 -15.88 -9.30
N ARG A 390 1.70 -15.79 -10.58
CA ARG A 390 2.59 -16.75 -11.21
C ARG A 390 3.96 -16.79 -10.57
N LEU A 391 4.59 -15.63 -10.36
CA LEU A 391 5.93 -15.52 -9.78
C LEU A 391 6.03 -16.08 -8.36
N PHE A 392 5.06 -15.77 -7.48
CA PHE A 392 5.17 -16.16 -6.07
C PHE A 392 4.45 -17.46 -5.69
N LEU A 393 3.34 -17.82 -6.36
CA LEU A 393 2.57 -19.02 -5.99
C LEU A 393 2.54 -20.10 -7.08
N SER A 394 2.82 -19.78 -8.35
CA SER A 394 2.88 -20.74 -9.46
C SER A 394 1.74 -21.79 -9.45
N PRO A 395 0.46 -21.36 -9.60
CA PRO A 395 -0.72 -22.20 -9.33
C PRO A 395 -0.92 -23.39 -10.29
N GLY A 396 -0.12 -23.52 -11.36
CA GLY A 396 -0.16 -24.66 -12.27
C GLY A 396 -1.44 -24.74 -13.13
N TYR A 397 -1.78 -25.95 -13.56
CA TYR A 397 -2.97 -26.21 -14.39
C TYR A 397 -4.28 -26.03 -13.57
N PRO A 398 -5.34 -25.42 -14.13
CA PRO A 398 -5.53 -24.98 -15.52
C PRO A 398 -5.07 -23.53 -15.80
N TYR A 399 -4.46 -22.85 -14.84
CA TYR A 399 -4.21 -21.40 -14.88
C TYR A 399 -2.94 -21.00 -15.65
N GLU A 400 -1.91 -21.86 -15.63
CA GLU A 400 -0.55 -21.54 -16.09
C GLU A 400 -0.46 -21.06 -17.54
N GLU A 401 -1.30 -21.53 -18.46
CA GLU A 401 -1.24 -21.11 -19.86
C GLU A 401 -1.49 -19.59 -20.02
N ILE A 402 -2.55 -19.08 -19.41
CA ILE A 402 -2.91 -17.66 -19.47
C ILE A 402 -2.03 -16.84 -18.53
N LEU A 403 -1.66 -17.36 -17.36
CA LEU A 403 -0.74 -16.66 -16.47
C LEU A 403 0.65 -16.47 -17.09
N ARG A 404 1.19 -17.49 -17.78
CA ARG A 404 2.44 -17.38 -18.56
C ARG A 404 2.31 -16.36 -19.67
N THR A 405 1.14 -16.31 -20.33
CA THR A 405 0.88 -15.36 -21.42
C THR A 405 0.79 -13.92 -20.91
N PHE A 406 0.11 -13.68 -19.79
CA PHE A 406 0.07 -12.37 -19.10
C PHE A 406 1.45 -11.96 -18.59
N HIS A 407 2.28 -12.89 -18.14
CA HIS A 407 3.67 -12.62 -17.74
C HIS A 407 4.57 -12.21 -18.93
N ASN A 408 4.44 -12.89 -20.06
CA ASN A 408 5.13 -12.51 -21.30
C ASN A 408 4.64 -11.14 -21.82
N GLN A 409 3.33 -10.89 -21.79
CA GLN A 409 2.76 -9.60 -22.18
C GLN A 409 3.19 -8.47 -21.25
N THR A 410 3.27 -8.72 -19.94
CA THR A 410 3.85 -7.77 -18.98
C THR A 410 5.30 -7.45 -19.34
N SER A 411 6.12 -8.47 -19.66
CA SER A 411 7.50 -8.28 -20.11
C SER A 411 7.56 -7.36 -21.35
N ILE A 412 6.70 -7.59 -22.36
CA ILE A 412 6.61 -6.78 -23.57
C ILE A 412 6.18 -5.33 -23.27
N ILE A 413 5.21 -5.13 -22.36
CA ILE A 413 4.78 -3.81 -21.91
C ILE A 413 5.93 -3.06 -21.22
N MET A 414 6.68 -3.74 -20.35
CA MET A 414 7.86 -3.14 -19.70
C MET A 414 8.95 -2.75 -20.70
N CYS A 415 9.15 -3.54 -21.76
CA CYS A 415 10.03 -3.15 -22.87
C CYS A 415 9.51 -1.90 -23.59
N SER A 416 8.20 -1.80 -23.87
CA SER A 416 7.60 -0.65 -24.56
C SER A 416 7.82 0.69 -23.84
N PHE A 417 8.01 0.65 -22.51
CA PHE A 417 8.29 1.83 -21.68
C PHE A 417 9.74 2.31 -21.76
N LEU A 418 10.68 1.52 -22.30
CA LEU A 418 12.09 1.93 -22.44
C LEU A 418 12.32 2.81 -23.68
N PRO A 419 13.26 3.78 -23.64
CA PRO A 419 13.50 4.73 -24.72
C PRO A 419 14.04 4.10 -26.01
N TYR A 420 14.53 2.86 -25.94
CA TYR A 420 15.05 2.10 -27.07
C TYR A 420 13.95 1.54 -27.99
N PHE A 421 12.68 1.55 -27.55
CA PHE A 421 11.55 1.03 -28.31
C PHE A 421 10.63 2.15 -28.79
N THR A 422 10.16 2.03 -30.03
CA THR A 422 9.33 3.04 -30.71
C THR A 422 7.83 2.90 -30.42
N SER A 423 7.44 2.11 -29.42
CA SER A 423 6.03 1.90 -29.04
C SER A 423 5.34 3.18 -28.56
N PHE A 424 6.07 4.01 -27.79
CA PHE A 424 5.60 5.29 -27.31
C PHE A 424 6.59 6.40 -27.66
N ASN A 425 6.06 7.51 -28.18
CA ASN A 425 6.82 8.74 -28.38
C ASN A 425 7.27 9.33 -27.03
N ARG A 426 8.30 10.18 -27.07
CA ARG A 426 8.74 10.97 -25.92
C ARG A 426 8.83 12.45 -26.29
N THR A 427 8.60 13.32 -25.31
CA THR A 427 8.89 14.76 -25.45
C THR A 427 10.41 14.99 -25.51
N ARG A 428 10.86 16.20 -25.82
CA ARG A 428 12.31 16.52 -25.83
C ARG A 428 12.91 16.47 -24.43
N GLY A 429 12.11 16.73 -23.40
CA GLY A 429 12.46 16.55 -22.01
C GLY A 429 12.41 15.11 -21.49
N GLY A 430 12.06 14.12 -22.33
CA GLY A 430 12.09 12.69 -21.98
C GLY A 430 10.81 12.14 -21.34
N LEU A 431 9.70 12.89 -21.32
CA LEU A 431 8.40 12.43 -20.84
C LEU A 431 7.77 11.47 -21.86
N ILE A 432 7.33 10.29 -21.41
CA ILE A 432 6.65 9.30 -22.25
C ILE A 432 5.21 9.74 -22.62
N GLN A 433 4.84 9.60 -23.90
CA GLN A 433 3.57 10.07 -24.45
C GLN A 433 2.56 8.91 -24.58
N LEU A 434 2.18 8.31 -23.45
CA LEU A 434 1.21 7.20 -23.35
C LEU A 434 -0.19 7.58 -23.83
N ASN A 435 -0.51 8.88 -23.87
CA ASN A 435 -1.76 9.41 -24.40
C ASN A 435 -1.67 9.82 -25.88
N HIS A 436 -0.59 9.46 -26.58
CA HIS A 436 -0.32 9.79 -27.99
C HIS A 436 -0.30 11.30 -28.31
N GLY A 437 0.12 12.12 -27.35
CA GLY A 437 0.24 13.57 -27.52
C GLY A 437 -1.09 14.33 -27.43
N ARG A 438 -2.15 13.67 -26.96
CA ARG A 438 -3.39 14.31 -26.48
C ARG A 438 -3.11 15.17 -25.22
N PRO A 439 -4.08 15.94 -24.71
CA PRO A 439 -3.97 16.60 -23.40
C PRO A 439 -3.84 15.63 -22.21
N GLN A 440 -3.51 16.20 -21.04
CA GLN A 440 -3.47 15.50 -19.74
C GLN A 440 -2.58 14.23 -19.67
N PRO A 441 -1.31 14.26 -20.11
CA PRO A 441 -0.46 13.06 -20.16
C PRO A 441 -0.10 12.49 -18.78
N LEU A 442 0.01 13.32 -17.73
CA LEU A 442 0.69 12.89 -16.51
C LEU A 442 -0.04 11.77 -15.75
N GLN A 443 -1.37 11.67 -15.86
CA GLN A 443 -2.14 10.57 -15.25
C GLN A 443 -1.72 9.18 -15.75
N TYR A 444 -1.34 9.07 -17.03
CA TYR A 444 -0.88 7.81 -17.62
C TYR A 444 0.58 7.54 -17.27
N VAL A 445 1.41 8.60 -17.26
CA VAL A 445 2.85 8.54 -16.94
C VAL A 445 3.09 7.99 -15.54
N VAL A 446 2.33 8.47 -14.54
CA VAL A 446 2.47 7.96 -13.16
C VAL A 446 2.03 6.51 -13.02
N ASN A 447 1.00 6.08 -13.75
CA ASN A 447 0.57 4.69 -13.77
C ASN A 447 1.65 3.78 -14.38
N ALA A 448 2.27 4.18 -15.50
CA ALA A 448 3.37 3.43 -16.11
C ALA A 448 4.62 3.40 -15.22
N ALA A 449 4.96 4.51 -14.56
CA ALA A 449 6.06 4.56 -13.59
C ALA A 449 5.81 3.64 -12.39
N PHE A 450 4.58 3.60 -11.87
CA PHE A 450 4.19 2.67 -10.82
C PHE A 450 4.29 1.21 -11.27
N LEU A 451 3.71 0.84 -12.43
CA LEU A 451 3.77 -0.53 -12.93
C LEU A 451 5.22 -1.00 -13.20
N ALA A 452 6.08 -0.12 -13.73
CA ALA A 452 7.49 -0.43 -13.97
C ALA A 452 8.26 -0.66 -12.66
N ALA A 453 8.12 0.23 -11.67
CA ALA A 453 8.72 0.06 -10.35
C ALA A 453 8.20 -1.21 -9.66
N LEU A 454 6.90 -1.45 -9.69
CA LEU A 454 6.27 -2.61 -9.06
C LEU A 454 6.68 -3.93 -9.71
N TYR A 455 6.78 -4.00 -11.04
CA TYR A 455 7.25 -5.21 -11.71
C TYR A 455 8.75 -5.45 -11.51
N SER A 456 9.56 -4.40 -11.41
CA SER A 456 10.95 -4.50 -10.92
C SER A 456 10.97 -5.14 -9.54
N ASP A 457 10.21 -4.60 -8.59
CA ASP A 457 10.11 -5.13 -7.23
C ASP A 457 9.61 -6.59 -7.20
N TYR A 458 8.72 -6.99 -8.11
CA TYR A 458 8.27 -8.38 -8.23
C TYR A 458 9.39 -9.32 -8.70
N LEU A 459 10.20 -8.89 -9.67
CA LEU A 459 11.34 -9.66 -10.18
C LEU A 459 12.45 -9.74 -9.11
N ASP A 460 12.81 -8.62 -8.49
CA ASP A 460 13.77 -8.54 -7.38
C ASP A 460 13.33 -9.46 -6.22
N ALA A 461 12.05 -9.42 -5.84
CA ALA A 461 11.48 -10.27 -4.80
C ALA A 461 11.33 -11.75 -5.20
N ALA A 462 11.41 -12.09 -6.49
CA ALA A 462 11.40 -13.47 -7.00
C ALA A 462 12.82 -13.94 -7.38
N ASP A 463 13.86 -13.28 -6.82
CA ASP A 463 15.29 -13.57 -7.06
C ASP A 463 15.66 -13.61 -8.56
N THR A 464 14.92 -12.85 -9.37
CA THR A 464 15.03 -12.79 -10.82
C THR A 464 15.72 -11.48 -11.23
N PRO A 465 16.98 -11.49 -11.67
CA PRO A 465 17.82 -10.28 -11.78
C PRO A 465 17.44 -9.31 -12.91
N GLY A 466 16.43 -9.65 -13.72
CA GLY A 466 16.01 -8.87 -14.87
C GLY A 466 15.09 -9.66 -15.80
N TRP A 467 14.81 -9.11 -16.98
CA TRP A 467 13.98 -9.74 -18.00
C TRP A 467 14.54 -9.50 -19.41
N TYR A 468 13.97 -10.18 -20.41
CA TYR A 468 14.41 -10.08 -21.80
C TYR A 468 13.45 -9.23 -22.63
N CYS A 469 14.01 -8.34 -23.44
CA CYS A 469 13.30 -7.63 -24.51
C CYS A 469 13.85 -8.09 -25.86
N GLY A 470 13.22 -9.11 -26.43
CA GLY A 470 13.76 -9.82 -27.60
C GLY A 470 15.08 -10.52 -27.22
N PRO A 471 16.18 -10.31 -27.96
CA PRO A 471 17.47 -10.95 -27.66
C PRO A 471 18.22 -10.30 -26.48
N ASN A 472 17.80 -9.11 -26.03
CA ASN A 472 18.55 -8.29 -25.08
C ASN A 472 18.04 -8.46 -23.65
N PHE A 473 18.95 -8.74 -22.71
CA PHE A 473 18.67 -8.78 -21.27
C PHE A 473 18.77 -7.38 -20.65
N TYR A 474 17.85 -7.05 -19.75
CA TYR A 474 17.85 -5.82 -18.96
C TYR A 474 17.68 -6.15 -17.48
N SER A 475 18.52 -5.56 -16.62
CA SER A 475 18.40 -5.71 -15.17
C SER A 475 17.17 -4.98 -14.63
N THR A 476 16.59 -5.46 -13.53
CA THR A 476 15.43 -4.86 -12.84
C THR A 476 15.55 -3.35 -12.62
N GLU A 477 16.74 -2.89 -12.21
CA GLU A 477 17.10 -1.47 -12.03
C GLU A 477 16.80 -0.57 -13.24
N VAL A 478 16.75 -1.10 -14.47
CA VAL A 478 16.38 -0.32 -15.67
C VAL A 478 14.92 0.16 -15.61
N LEU A 479 14.01 -0.63 -15.02
CA LEU A 479 12.62 -0.21 -14.80
C LEU A 479 12.49 0.76 -13.63
N ARG A 480 13.28 0.55 -12.56
CA ARG A 480 13.34 1.53 -11.46
C ARG A 480 13.82 2.88 -11.98
N GLU A 481 14.87 2.91 -12.80
CA GLU A 481 15.37 4.16 -13.36
C GLU A 481 14.40 4.77 -14.38
N PHE A 482 13.72 3.98 -15.22
CA PHE A 482 12.61 4.51 -16.02
C PHE A 482 11.57 5.21 -15.12
N ALA A 483 11.07 4.53 -14.07
CA ALA A 483 10.11 5.12 -13.13
C ALA A 483 10.66 6.39 -12.46
N ARG A 484 11.93 6.38 -12.01
CA ARG A 484 12.60 7.58 -11.46
C ARG A 484 12.70 8.71 -12.47
N THR A 485 13.02 8.47 -13.74
CA THR A 485 13.08 9.56 -14.75
C THR A 485 11.72 10.23 -14.92
N GLN A 486 10.63 9.45 -14.98
CA GLN A 486 9.29 9.99 -15.19
C GLN A 486 8.77 10.74 -13.95
N ILE A 487 8.95 10.20 -12.75
CA ILE A 487 8.56 10.90 -11.51
C ILE A 487 9.47 12.11 -11.25
N ASN A 488 10.77 12.03 -11.53
CA ASN A 488 11.66 13.19 -11.46
C ASN A 488 11.27 14.30 -12.45
N TYR A 489 10.84 13.95 -13.66
CA TYR A 489 10.29 14.92 -14.61
C TYR A 489 9.08 15.64 -14.01
N ILE A 490 8.15 14.91 -13.39
CA ILE A 490 6.96 15.47 -12.73
C ILE A 490 7.35 16.36 -11.54
N LEU A 491 8.37 15.99 -10.77
CA LEU A 491 8.83 16.74 -9.60
C LEU A 491 9.73 17.95 -9.93
N GLY A 492 10.19 18.09 -11.18
CA GLY A 492 10.86 19.31 -11.67
C GLY A 492 12.08 19.12 -12.57
N LYS A 493 12.57 17.89 -12.79
CA LYS A 493 13.65 17.60 -13.75
C LYS A 493 13.12 17.57 -15.20
N ASN A 494 12.56 18.69 -15.63
CA ASN A 494 12.01 18.89 -16.98
C ASN A 494 12.56 20.20 -17.60
N PRO A 495 12.35 20.45 -18.90
CA PRO A 495 12.87 21.64 -19.58
C PRO A 495 12.45 22.98 -18.95
N ARG A 496 11.35 23.01 -18.20
CA ARG A 496 10.85 24.20 -17.49
C ARG A 496 11.42 24.39 -16.08
N LYS A 497 12.15 23.40 -15.54
CA LYS A 497 12.64 23.36 -14.16
C LYS A 497 11.52 23.61 -13.13
N MET A 498 10.34 23.05 -13.40
CA MET A 498 9.09 23.36 -12.70
C MET A 498 8.42 22.08 -12.22
N SER A 499 8.10 21.96 -10.93
CA SER A 499 7.27 20.85 -10.45
C SER A 499 5.86 20.96 -11.05
N TYR A 500 5.27 19.82 -11.41
CA TYR A 500 3.85 19.70 -11.75
C TYR A 500 2.99 19.28 -10.55
N VAL A 501 3.59 19.15 -9.35
CA VAL A 501 2.88 18.89 -8.09
C VAL A 501 2.79 20.19 -7.29
N VAL A 502 1.57 20.67 -7.06
CA VAL A 502 1.30 21.96 -6.43
C VAL A 502 1.81 21.98 -4.98
N GLY A 503 2.65 22.95 -4.66
CA GLY A 503 3.27 23.10 -3.34
C GLY A 503 4.49 22.18 -3.09
N PHE A 504 5.01 21.51 -4.12
CA PHE A 504 6.31 20.81 -4.08
C PHE A 504 7.37 21.60 -4.86
N GLY A 505 8.59 21.69 -4.31
CA GLY A 505 9.66 22.54 -4.85
C GLY A 505 9.35 24.04 -4.79
N ASP A 506 10.28 24.86 -5.29
CA ASP A 506 10.16 26.33 -5.25
C ASP A 506 9.32 26.90 -6.41
N HIS A 507 9.20 26.14 -7.51
CA HIS A 507 8.48 26.54 -8.72
C HIS A 507 7.46 25.48 -9.11
N TYR A 508 6.16 25.81 -8.95
CA TYR A 508 5.01 24.93 -9.17
C TYR A 508 3.78 25.75 -9.64
N PRO A 509 2.70 25.12 -10.16
CA PRO A 509 1.57 25.83 -10.75
C PRO A 509 0.76 26.57 -9.69
N ARG A 510 0.37 27.82 -9.98
CA ARG A 510 -0.40 28.68 -9.06
C ARG A 510 -1.81 29.00 -9.56
N HIS A 511 -2.13 28.64 -10.81
CA HIS A 511 -3.42 28.92 -11.45
C HIS A 511 -4.16 27.62 -11.78
N VAL A 512 -4.26 26.72 -10.80
CA VAL A 512 -4.89 25.39 -10.94
C VAL A 512 -6.38 25.52 -11.28
N HIS A 513 -6.86 24.80 -12.30
CA HIS A 513 -8.28 24.69 -12.67
C HIS A 513 -9.05 23.94 -11.57
N HIS A 514 -9.40 24.64 -10.49
CA HIS A 514 -10.09 24.04 -9.35
C HIS A 514 -10.95 25.08 -8.62
N ARG A 515 -12.26 24.84 -8.57
CA ARG A 515 -13.26 25.79 -8.05
C ARG A 515 -12.99 26.15 -6.58
N GLY A 516 -12.82 25.15 -5.71
CA GLY A 516 -12.54 25.37 -4.28
C GLY A 516 -11.19 26.05 -3.99
N ALA A 517 -10.23 25.98 -4.92
CA ALA A 517 -8.90 26.57 -4.73
C ALA A 517 -8.84 28.03 -5.23
N SER A 518 -9.55 28.32 -6.33
CA SER A 518 -9.60 29.63 -6.97
C SER A 518 -10.44 30.67 -6.22
N ILE A 519 -11.43 30.25 -5.43
CA ILE A 519 -12.34 31.16 -4.71
C ILE A 519 -11.86 31.31 -3.24
N PRO A 520 -11.66 32.53 -2.73
CA PRO A 520 -11.16 32.74 -1.38
C PRO A 520 -12.18 32.34 -0.30
N LYS A 521 -11.71 31.81 0.84
CA LYS A 521 -12.54 31.56 2.04
C LYS A 521 -12.74 32.86 2.83
N ASN A 522 -13.63 33.72 2.35
CA ASN A 522 -13.86 35.05 2.92
C ASN A 522 -15.28 35.28 3.49
N LYS A 523 -15.99 34.21 3.89
CA LYS A 523 -17.39 34.20 4.40
C LYS A 523 -18.47 34.76 3.44
N ILE A 524 -18.09 35.29 2.27
CA ILE A 524 -19.02 35.69 1.21
C ILE A 524 -19.42 34.45 0.42
N LYS A 525 -20.72 34.13 0.34
CA LYS A 525 -21.26 33.13 -0.59
C LYS A 525 -21.22 33.70 -2.02
N TYR A 526 -20.69 32.95 -2.98
CA TYR A 526 -20.78 33.30 -4.39
C TYR A 526 -21.90 32.48 -5.05
N ASN A 527 -22.68 33.11 -5.94
CA ASN A 527 -23.70 32.41 -6.73
C ASN A 527 -23.10 31.85 -8.04
N CYS A 528 -23.89 31.06 -8.77
CA CYS A 528 -23.48 30.28 -9.94
C CYS A 528 -22.55 31.04 -10.92
N LYS A 529 -22.90 32.29 -11.26
CA LYS A 529 -22.09 33.12 -12.17
C LYS A 529 -21.08 34.03 -11.46
N GLY A 530 -21.33 34.41 -10.20
CA GLY A 530 -20.51 35.35 -9.44
C GLY A 530 -19.10 34.86 -9.12
N GLY A 531 -18.82 33.56 -9.26
CA GLY A 531 -17.48 33.01 -9.12
C GLY A 531 -16.67 32.89 -10.42
N TRP A 532 -17.23 33.09 -11.62
CA TRP A 532 -16.42 33.09 -12.86
C TRP A 532 -15.31 34.14 -12.83
N LYS A 533 -15.50 35.27 -12.13
CA LYS A 533 -14.43 36.25 -11.87
C LYS A 533 -13.19 35.67 -11.18
N TRP A 534 -13.35 34.60 -10.39
CA TRP A 534 -12.26 33.86 -9.76
C TRP A 534 -11.67 32.80 -10.70
N ARG A 535 -12.41 32.31 -11.71
CA ARG A 535 -11.83 31.55 -12.82
C ARG A 535 -10.92 32.47 -13.65
N ASP A 536 -11.45 33.62 -14.05
CA ASP A 536 -10.91 34.48 -15.11
C ASP A 536 -9.86 35.50 -14.63
N THR A 537 -9.63 35.61 -13.32
CA THR A 537 -8.59 36.49 -12.79
C THR A 537 -7.18 35.98 -13.08
N SER A 538 -6.28 36.89 -13.47
CA SER A 538 -4.84 36.64 -13.62
C SER A 538 -4.08 36.52 -12.29
N LYS A 539 -4.76 36.66 -11.14
CA LYS A 539 -4.16 36.42 -9.82
C LYS A 539 -4.05 34.91 -9.55
N PRO A 540 -3.04 34.46 -8.79
CA PRO A 540 -2.93 33.06 -8.38
C PRO A 540 -4.12 32.62 -7.51
N ASN A 541 -4.32 31.30 -7.41
CA ASN A 541 -5.35 30.72 -6.54
C ASN A 541 -5.11 31.17 -5.08
N PRO A 542 -6.10 31.79 -4.40
CA PRO A 542 -5.96 32.23 -3.02
C PRO A 542 -5.75 31.08 -2.04
N ASN A 543 -6.25 29.89 -2.35
CA ASN A 543 -5.99 28.68 -1.58
C ASN A 543 -5.02 27.78 -2.36
N THR A 544 -3.88 27.41 -1.77
CA THR A 544 -2.95 26.46 -2.39
C THR A 544 -3.50 25.04 -2.29
N LEU A 545 -3.72 24.39 -3.44
CA LEU A 545 -4.18 23.00 -3.54
C LEU A 545 -3.01 22.02 -3.38
N VAL A 546 -2.44 21.97 -2.18
CA VAL A 546 -1.23 21.18 -1.89
C VAL A 546 -1.39 19.72 -2.33
N GLY A 547 -0.44 19.23 -3.11
CA GLY A 547 -0.40 17.84 -3.58
C GLY A 547 -1.08 17.56 -4.91
N ALA A 548 -1.87 18.49 -5.44
CA ALA A 548 -2.51 18.31 -6.75
C ALA A 548 -1.44 18.15 -7.84
N MET A 549 -1.49 17.05 -8.58
CA MET A 549 -0.77 16.88 -9.82
C MET A 549 -1.62 17.48 -10.93
N VAL A 550 -1.14 18.53 -11.58
CA VAL A 550 -1.85 19.09 -12.74
C VAL A 550 -1.75 18.14 -13.94
N ALA A 551 -2.69 18.26 -14.88
CA ALA A 551 -2.73 17.51 -16.15
C ALA A 551 -1.37 17.45 -16.88
N GLY A 552 -0.60 18.55 -16.83
CA GLY A 552 0.80 18.59 -17.24
C GLY A 552 1.03 19.17 -18.64
N PRO A 553 2.22 18.94 -19.23
CA PRO A 553 2.61 19.62 -20.47
C PRO A 553 1.96 19.04 -21.73
N ASP A 554 2.15 19.73 -22.85
CA ASP A 554 1.87 19.19 -24.19
C ASP A 554 3.00 18.28 -24.70
N LYS A 555 2.81 17.74 -25.91
CA LYS A 555 3.76 16.85 -26.61
C LYS A 555 5.13 17.45 -26.94
N HIS A 556 5.37 18.72 -26.61
CA HIS A 556 6.61 19.47 -26.86
C HIS A 556 7.20 20.09 -25.59
N ASP A 557 6.84 19.56 -24.41
CA ASP A 557 7.24 20.09 -23.09
C ASP A 557 6.67 21.50 -22.78
N GLY A 558 5.73 21.98 -23.61
CA GLY A 558 5.03 23.25 -23.40
C GLY A 558 4.05 23.16 -22.24
N PHE A 559 3.91 24.24 -21.45
CA PHE A 559 2.99 24.28 -20.32
C PHE A 559 2.52 25.71 -20.06
N HIS A 560 1.24 25.87 -19.77
CA HIS A 560 0.63 27.16 -19.49
C HIS A 560 -0.11 27.08 -18.15
N ASP A 561 0.44 27.74 -17.12
CA ASP A 561 -0.20 27.90 -15.80
C ASP A 561 -1.35 28.91 -15.89
N VAL A 562 -2.43 28.50 -16.56
CA VAL A 562 -3.60 29.33 -16.86
C VAL A 562 -4.86 28.58 -16.46
N ARG A 563 -5.58 29.12 -15.47
CA ARG A 563 -6.75 28.48 -14.84
C ARG A 563 -7.90 28.16 -15.77
N THR A 564 -8.10 28.93 -16.83
CA THR A 564 -9.15 28.63 -17.82
C THR A 564 -8.81 27.42 -18.69
N ASN A 565 -7.54 26.98 -18.70
CA ASN A 565 -7.05 25.89 -19.54
C ASN A 565 -6.85 24.60 -18.72
N TYR A 566 -7.93 23.84 -18.59
CA TYR A 566 -7.98 22.57 -17.86
C TYR A 566 -7.00 21.53 -18.42
N ASN A 567 -6.75 21.54 -19.75
CA ASN A 567 -5.81 20.63 -20.42
C ASN A 567 -4.37 20.65 -19.86
N TYR A 568 -3.96 21.75 -19.24
CA TYR A 568 -2.67 21.88 -18.54
C TYR A 568 -2.83 21.86 -17.02
N THR A 569 -3.86 22.52 -16.48
CA THR A 569 -3.93 22.91 -15.05
C THR A 569 -4.97 22.18 -14.21
N GLU A 570 -5.74 21.25 -14.76
CA GLU A 570 -6.72 20.46 -13.99
C GLU A 570 -6.05 19.23 -13.33
N PRO A 571 -6.23 19.02 -12.01
CA PRO A 571 -5.87 17.78 -11.34
C PRO A 571 -7.07 16.82 -11.27
N THR A 572 -6.82 15.51 -11.27
CA THR A 572 -7.88 14.48 -11.15
C THR A 572 -7.55 13.46 -10.06
N LEU A 573 -8.58 12.87 -9.44
CA LEU A 573 -8.42 11.75 -8.50
C LEU A 573 -7.58 10.61 -9.10
N ALA A 574 -7.90 10.17 -10.32
CA ALA A 574 -7.24 9.06 -10.98
C ALA A 574 -5.74 9.31 -11.21
N GLY A 575 -5.37 10.52 -11.65
CA GLY A 575 -3.96 10.90 -11.81
C GLY A 575 -3.22 10.99 -10.47
N ASN A 576 -3.84 11.57 -9.44
CA ASN A 576 -3.22 11.69 -8.12
C ASN A 576 -3.05 10.33 -7.41
N ALA A 577 -3.91 9.34 -7.65
CA ALA A 577 -3.74 7.99 -7.11
C ALA A 577 -2.52 7.28 -7.71
N GLY A 578 -2.35 7.37 -9.04
CA GLY A 578 -1.15 6.87 -9.71
C GLY A 578 0.12 7.57 -9.23
N LEU A 579 0.07 8.89 -8.98
CA LEU A 579 1.19 9.64 -8.41
C LEU A 579 1.57 9.10 -7.02
N VAL A 580 0.59 8.95 -6.11
CA VAL A 580 0.81 8.39 -4.77
C VAL A 580 1.42 6.99 -4.85
N ALA A 581 0.89 6.13 -5.72
CA ALA A 581 1.37 4.77 -5.92
C ALA A 581 2.83 4.73 -6.42
N ALA A 582 3.18 5.56 -7.41
CA ALA A 582 4.55 5.65 -7.92
C ALA A 582 5.52 6.28 -6.90
N LEU A 583 5.09 7.30 -6.16
CA LEU A 583 5.90 7.94 -5.12
C LEU A 583 6.24 6.97 -3.99
N VAL A 584 5.27 6.21 -3.48
CA VAL A 584 5.56 5.25 -2.40
C VAL A 584 6.48 4.12 -2.89
N ALA A 585 6.29 3.62 -4.11
CA ALA A 585 7.16 2.60 -4.71
C ALA A 585 8.63 3.05 -4.79
N LEU A 586 8.87 4.32 -5.16
CA LEU A 586 10.20 4.92 -5.26
C LEU A 586 10.78 5.47 -3.94
N SER A 587 9.94 5.72 -2.93
CA SER A 587 10.37 6.26 -1.63
C SER A 587 11.14 5.26 -0.76
N GLY A 588 11.97 5.78 0.14
CA GLY A 588 12.66 5.00 1.15
C GLY A 588 13.84 4.16 0.63
N GLY A 589 14.51 3.47 1.57
CA GLY A 589 15.61 2.55 1.28
C GLY A 589 15.15 1.21 0.71
N SER A 590 16.02 0.19 0.83
CA SER A 590 15.82 -1.17 0.28
C SER A 590 14.76 -2.02 1.00
N THR A 591 13.70 -1.42 1.55
CA THR A 591 12.52 -2.14 1.99
C THR A 591 11.73 -2.61 0.77
N GLY A 592 11.91 -3.89 0.43
CA GLY A 592 11.13 -4.55 -0.63
C GLY A 592 9.64 -4.64 -0.31
N ILE A 593 8.88 -5.10 -1.30
CA ILE A 593 7.42 -5.31 -1.24
C ILE A 593 6.99 -6.33 -0.17
N ASP A 594 5.76 -6.18 0.31
CA ASP A 594 5.09 -7.23 1.06
C ASP A 594 4.73 -8.40 0.13
N LYS A 595 5.42 -9.54 0.28
CA LYS A 595 5.13 -10.75 -0.52
C LYS A 595 3.81 -11.42 -0.11
N ASN A 596 3.37 -11.28 1.14
CA ASN A 596 2.42 -12.18 1.80
C ASN A 596 1.01 -11.60 1.97
N THR A 597 0.87 -10.29 2.23
CA THR A 597 -0.41 -9.69 2.64
C THR A 597 -1.52 -9.88 1.61
N ILE A 598 -1.22 -9.77 0.32
CA ILE A 598 -2.20 -9.96 -0.76
C ILE A 598 -2.75 -11.38 -0.85
N PHE A 599 -2.02 -12.38 -0.34
CA PHE A 599 -2.41 -13.78 -0.36
C PHE A 599 -3.09 -14.23 0.94
N SER A 600 -3.36 -13.33 1.90
CA SER A 600 -3.83 -13.76 3.25
C SER A 600 -5.20 -14.45 3.29
N ALA A 601 -6.00 -14.36 2.23
CA ALA A 601 -7.24 -15.12 2.07
C ALA A 601 -7.13 -16.29 1.07
N VAL A 602 -5.99 -16.43 0.38
CA VAL A 602 -5.76 -17.50 -0.60
C VAL A 602 -5.36 -18.78 0.14
N PRO A 603 -6.06 -19.91 -0.06
CA PRO A 603 -5.69 -21.17 0.58
C PRO A 603 -4.33 -21.69 0.06
N PRO A 604 -3.55 -22.42 0.88
CA PRO A 604 -2.33 -23.08 0.40
C PRO A 604 -2.64 -23.99 -0.79
N MET A 605 -2.00 -23.73 -1.94
CA MET A 605 -2.24 -24.50 -3.17
C MET A 605 -1.51 -25.84 -3.22
N PHE A 606 -0.57 -26.06 -2.30
CA PHE A 606 0.10 -27.33 -2.08
C PHE A 606 -0.21 -27.84 -0.67
N PRO A 607 -0.24 -29.17 -0.44
CA PRO A 607 -0.31 -29.72 0.91
C PRO A 607 0.83 -29.15 1.75
N THR A 608 0.58 -28.81 3.01
CA THR A 608 1.69 -28.54 3.93
C THR A 608 2.59 -29.77 3.97
N PRO A 609 3.91 -29.63 3.79
CA PRO A 609 4.82 -30.77 3.88
C PRO A 609 4.59 -31.48 5.23
N PRO A 610 4.62 -32.81 5.27
CA PRO A 610 4.40 -33.55 6.50
C PRO A 610 5.39 -33.08 7.57
N PRO A 611 4.99 -33.08 8.87
CA PRO A 611 5.92 -32.73 9.93
C PRO A 611 7.17 -33.62 9.82
N PRO A 612 8.37 -33.08 10.17
CA PRO A 612 9.58 -33.88 10.12
C PRO A 612 9.39 -35.18 10.92
N PRO A 613 9.91 -36.32 10.42
CA PRO A 613 9.76 -37.59 11.12
C PRO A 613 10.28 -37.45 12.56
N ALA A 614 9.58 -38.09 13.50
CA ALA A 614 9.98 -38.05 14.90
C ALA A 614 11.47 -38.44 15.03
N PRO A 615 12.26 -37.72 15.84
CA PRO A 615 13.69 -37.99 15.97
C PRO A 615 13.90 -39.46 16.33
N TRP A 616 14.67 -40.14 15.48
CA TRP A 616 14.93 -41.58 15.60
C TRP A 616 15.49 -41.89 16.98
N LYS A 617 14.76 -42.70 17.75
CA LYS A 617 15.24 -43.26 19.01
C LYS A 617 15.81 -44.65 18.70
N PRO A 618 17.12 -44.88 18.93
CA PRO A 618 17.73 -46.21 18.82
C PRO A 618 17.06 -47.23 19.76
#